data_AF-A0A1W1VFX9-F1
#
_entry.id   AF-A0A1W1VFX9-F1
#
_cell.length_a   1.000
_cell.length_b   1.000
_cell.length_c   1.000
_cell.angle_alpha   90.00
_cell.angle_beta   90.00
_cell.angle_gamma   90.00
#
_symmetry.space_group_name_H-M   'P 1'
#
loop_
_entity.id
_entity.type
_entity.pdbx_description
1 polymer ?
#
loop_
_entity_poly.entity_id
_entity_poly.type
_entity_poly.pdbx_seq_one_letter_code
_entity_poly.pdbx_strand_id
1 'polypeptide(L)' 'MPEDRLHVLLRSQGYWTARAMREQGSRFFRALGEALDAADATNKRRIYEAWTNEVWDFYERGLRLEAAEREGGEG' A
#
# COMPACT_ATOMS: atom_id res chain seq x y z
N MET A 1 3.93 -7.17 16.33
CA MET A 1 4.65 -8.25 15.61
C MET A 1 4.34 -8.18 14.12
N PRO A 2 5.13 -8.80 13.23
CA PRO A 2 4.82 -8.86 11.79
C PRO A 2 3.42 -9.40 11.48
N GLU A 3 2.91 -10.33 12.30
CA GLU A 3 1.55 -10.88 12.21
C GLU A 3 0.48 -9.78 12.37
N ASP A 4 0.66 -8.86 13.31
CA ASP A 4 -0.26 -7.71 13.51
C ASP A 4 -0.29 -6.80 12.28
N ARG A 5 0.88 -6.57 11.65
CA ARG A 5 1.00 -5.75 10.44
C ARG A 5 0.29 -6.39 9.27
N LEU A 6 0.48 -7.70 9.06
CA LEU A 6 -0.20 -8.44 8.01
C LEU A 6 -1.73 -8.35 8.17
N HIS A 7 -2.24 -8.52 9.39
CA HIS A 7 -3.68 -8.39 9.65
C HIS A 7 -4.24 -7.00 9.31
N VAL A 8 -3.48 -5.94 9.59
CA VAL A 8 -3.85 -4.58 9.21
C VAL A 8 -3.82 -4.40 7.69
N LEU A 9 -2.76 -4.85 7.01
CA LEU A 9 -2.64 -4.76 5.55
C LEU A 9 -3.77 -5.50 4.82
N LEU A 10 -4.16 -6.68 5.30
CA LEU A 10 -5.27 -7.47 4.72
C LEU A 10 -6.64 -6.79 4.86
N ARG A 11 -6.79 -5.86 5.81
CA ARG A 11 -8.04 -5.12 6.06
C ARG A 11 -8.02 -3.70 5.49
N SER A 12 -6.88 -3.22 5.01
CA SER A 12 -6.75 -1.86 4.50
C SER A 12 -7.23 -1.73 3.05
N GLN A 13 -7.55 -0.50 2.65
CA GLN A 13 -7.78 -0.20 1.24
C GLN A 13 -6.43 -0.11 0.54
N GLY A 14 -6.12 -1.08 -0.32
CA GLY A 14 -4.82 -1.20 -1.00
C GLY A 14 -4.45 -0.01 -1.90
N TYR A 15 -5.42 0.82 -2.28
CA TYR A 15 -5.24 1.98 -3.18
C TYR A 15 -4.13 2.93 -2.72
N TRP A 16 -4.18 3.41 -1.48
CA TRP A 16 -3.22 4.39 -0.97
C TRP A 16 -1.81 3.81 -0.83
N THR A 17 -1.73 2.53 -0.48
CA THR A 17 -0.46 1.79 -0.43
C THR A 17 0.13 1.67 -1.83
N ALA A 18 -0.67 1.26 -2.82
CA ALA A 18 -0.26 1.16 -4.21
C ALA A 18 0.15 2.51 -4.79
N ARG A 19 -0.58 3.58 -4.47
CA ARG A 19 -0.23 4.96 -4.87
C ARG A 19 1.12 5.38 -4.27
N ALA A 20 1.34 5.15 -2.99
CA ALA A 20 2.62 5.45 -2.33
C ALA A 20 3.80 4.70 -2.98
N MET A 21 3.60 3.46 -3.44
CA MET A 21 4.61 2.70 -4.19
C MET A 21 4.91 3.32 -5.55
N ARG A 22 3.88 3.78 -6.27
CA ARG A 22 4.02 4.42 -7.61
C ARG A 22 4.72 5.78 -7.54
N GLU A 23 4.54 6.52 -6.46
CA GLU A 23 5.10 7.88 -6.29
C GLU A 23 6.57 7.91 -5.82
N GLN A 24 7.13 6.79 -5.31
CA GLN A 24 8.50 6.75 -4.78
C GLN A 24 9.61 6.89 -5.84
N GLY A 25 9.30 6.84 -7.13
CA GLY A 25 10.25 7.03 -8.23
C GLY A 25 11.09 5.81 -8.63
N SER A 26 10.98 4.68 -7.90
CA SER A 26 11.57 3.40 -8.31
C SER A 26 10.71 2.69 -9.35
N ARG A 27 11.31 2.26 -10.47
CA ARG A 27 10.59 1.46 -11.49
C ARG A 27 10.04 0.15 -10.94
N PHE A 28 10.77 -0.48 -10.02
CA PHE A 28 10.34 -1.72 -9.37
C PHE A 28 9.11 -1.48 -8.50
N PHE A 29 9.16 -0.50 -7.59
CA PHE A 29 8.02 -0.22 -6.72
C PHE A 29 6.82 0.31 -7.48
N ARG A 30 7.04 1.04 -8.58
CA ARG A 30 5.95 1.41 -9.49
C ARG A 30 5.24 0.18 -10.06
N ALA A 31 5.97 -0.78 -10.62
CA ALA A 31 5.38 -2.01 -11.16
C ALA A 31 4.70 -2.85 -10.06
N LEU A 32 5.29 -2.92 -8.86
CA LEU A 32 4.67 -3.60 -7.73
C LEU A 32 3.37 -2.92 -7.29
N GLY A 33 3.33 -1.58 -7.26
CA GLY A 33 2.12 -0.82 -6.97
C GLY A 33 1.03 -1.04 -8.01
N GLU A 34 1.38 -1.06 -9.30
CA GLU A 34 0.45 -1.41 -10.39
C GLU A 34 -0.09 -2.85 -10.23
N ALA A 35 0.77 -3.81 -9.92
CA ALA A 35 0.37 -5.19 -9.67
C ALA A 35 -0.52 -5.32 -8.43
N LEU A 36 -0.21 -4.61 -7.34
CA LEU A 36 -0.98 -4.62 -6.11
C LEU A 36 -2.39 -4.06 -6.32
N ASP A 37 -2.51 -2.98 -7.11
CA ASP A 37 -3.79 -2.36 -7.41
C ASP A 37 -4.69 -3.29 -8.24
N ALA A 38 -4.10 -3.92 -9.26
CA ALA A 38 -4.79 -4.84 -10.18
C ALA A 38 -5.05 -6.24 -9.61
N ALA A 39 -4.38 -6.63 -8.51
CA ALA A 39 -4.49 -7.97 -7.95
C ALA A 39 -5.87 -8.25 -7.31
N ASP A 40 -6.32 -9.49 -7.48
CA ASP A 40 -7.43 -10.05 -6.70
C ASP A 40 -7.04 -10.24 -5.21
N ALA A 41 -8.03 -10.61 -4.38
CA ALA A 41 -7.82 -10.79 -2.95
C ALA A 41 -6.77 -11.87 -2.60
N THR A 42 -6.70 -12.94 -3.39
CA THR A 42 -5.75 -14.04 -3.17
C THR A 42 -4.32 -13.59 -3.46
N ASN A 43 -4.10 -12.88 -4.55
CA ASN A 43 -2.80 -12.38 -4.95
C ASN A 43 -2.34 -11.21 -4.07
N LYS A 44 -3.25 -10.32 -3.65
CA LYS A 44 -2.97 -9.30 -2.62
C LYS A 44 -2.45 -9.92 -1.33
N ARG A 45 -3.13 -10.98 -0.86
CA ARG A 45 -2.71 -11.71 0.33
C ARG A 45 -1.29 -12.28 0.19
N ARG A 46 -0.97 -12.91 -0.95
CA ARG A 46 0.38 -13.45 -1.21
C ARG A 46 1.44 -12.36 -1.21
N ILE A 47 1.16 -11.20 -1.81
CA ILE A 47 2.09 -10.06 -1.81
C ILE A 47 2.35 -9.60 -0.36
N TYR A 48 1.29 -9.42 0.44
CA TYR A 48 1.43 -8.97 1.83
C TYR A 48 2.12 -10.00 2.73
N GLU A 49 1.84 -11.29 2.56
CA GLU A 49 2.49 -12.37 3.32
C GLU A 49 3.99 -12.44 3.03
N ALA A 50 4.38 -12.30 1.76
CA ALA A 50 5.78 -12.42 1.37
C ALA A 50 6.62 -11.16 1.66
N TRP A 51 6.00 -9.97 1.66
CA TRP A 51 6.69 -8.66 1.74
C TRP A 51 6.06 -7.77 2.83
N THR A 52 5.68 -8.36 3.97
CA THR A 52 4.92 -7.63 5.01
C THR A 52 5.60 -6.35 5.47
N ASN A 53 6.91 -6.39 5.71
CA ASN A 53 7.64 -5.24 6.26
C ASN A 53 7.82 -4.15 5.21
N GLU A 54 8.17 -4.51 3.98
CA GLU A 54 8.38 -3.58 2.88
C GLU A 54 7.06 -2.88 2.53
N VAL A 55 5.97 -3.64 2.44
CA VAL A 55 4.63 -3.08 2.18
C VAL A 55 4.16 -2.19 3.33
N TRP A 56 4.51 -2.52 4.57
CA TRP A 56 4.13 -1.72 5.75
C TRP A 56 4.61 -0.27 5.65
N ASP A 57 5.86 -0.06 5.21
CA ASP A 57 6.41 1.29 5.04
C ASP A 57 5.63 2.10 4.01
N PHE A 58 5.15 1.45 2.94
CA PHE A 58 4.29 2.11 1.93
C PHE A 58 2.87 2.32 2.43
N TYR A 59 2.35 1.43 3.27
CA TYR A 59 1.06 1.61 3.90
C TYR A 59 1.05 2.87 4.78
N GLU A 60 2.07 3.06 5.62
CA GLU A 60 2.20 4.27 6.45
C GLU A 60 2.34 5.55 5.62
N ARG A 61 3.06 5.49 4.50
CA ARG A 61 3.14 6.62 3.54
C ARG A 61 1.79 6.87 2.88
N GLY A 62 1.08 5.81 2.51
CA GLY A 62 -0.27 5.87 1.95
C GLY A 62 -1.26 6.57 2.87
N LEU A 63 -1.21 6.29 4.18
CA LEU A 63 -2.04 7.00 5.16
C LEU A 63 -1.77 8.51 5.18
N ARG A 64 -0.52 8.94 4.99
CA ARG A 64 -0.18 10.38 4.91
C ARG A 64 -0.69 11.00 3.62
N LEU A 65 -0.63 10.28 2.50
CA LEU A 65 -1.21 10.74 1.23
C LEU A 65 -2.73 10.88 1.33
N GLU A 66 -3.41 9.90 1.94
CA GLU A 66 -4.85 9.96 2.17
C GLU A 66 -5.24 11.17 3.03
N ALA A 67 -4.51 11.40 4.13
CA ALA A 67 -4.75 12.54 5.00
C ALA A 67 -4.55 13.87 4.25
N ALA A 68 -3.43 14.01 3.53
CA ALA A 68 -3.13 15.21 2.76
C ALA A 68 -4.18 15.49 1.67
N GLU A 69 -4.70 14.45 1.01
CA GLU A 69 -5.73 14.63 -0.02
C GLU A 69 -7.10 14.98 0.58
N ARG A 70 -7.43 14.45 1.76
CA ARG A 70 -8.62 14.84 2.50
C ARG A 70 -8.56 16.30 2.96
N GLU A 71 -7.41 16.74 3.46
CA GLU A 71 -7.18 18.12 3.91
C GLU A 71 -7.10 19.12 2.74
N GLY A 72 -6.53 18.73 1.60
CA GLY A 72 -6.40 19.58 0.41
C GLY A 72 -7.66 19.68 -0.46
N GLY A 73 -8.61 18.76 -0.31
CA GLY A 73 -9.90 18.77 -1.02
C GLY A 73 -10.98 19.64 -0.37
N GLU A 74 -10.72 20.19 0.82
CA GLU A 74 -11.63 21.10 1.55
C GLU A 74 -11.34 22.60 1.28
N GLY A 75 -10.54 22.91 0.26
CA GLY A 75 -10.14 24.28 -0.14
C GLY A 75 -10.83 24.82 -1.39
#